data_AF-A0A1V4RYA4-F1
#
_entry.id   AF-A0A1V4RYA4-F1
#
_cell.length_a   1.000
_cell.length_b   1.000
_cell.length_c   1.000
_cell.angle_alpha   90.00
_cell.angle_beta   90.00
_cell.angle_gamma   90.00
#
_symmetry.space_group_name_H-M   'P 1'
#
loop_
_entity.id
_entity.type
_entity.pdbx_description
1 polymer ?
#
loop_
_entity_poly.entity_id
_entity_poly.type
_entity_poly.pdbx_seq_one_letter_code
_entity_poly.pdbx_strand_id
1 'polypeptide(L)'
;MATIFFKKYLIFVGILLIFYPVSVLGETCTTIVAGGRLSDEIWTKEGAPYCIDGDIQINSLEIKPGVKVAFLGDYSFEILGILKATGTEDEQIIFTAADTNEIGWQGIYFNQCFPATEFSYCKVEKSHNSGIEIYNASPKIIHCEISDNSAKYGAGIKISGANPVTLSDCVIRDNSFWGAHPRGGGVYTSAKLIMNRCEVINNKIADRHDGNCWSGSASTLGGGIYSTAELVLNDVLVMGNQASSNGGTENSRGGGVYVTGPFTCNKSVIANNIADAGGCNLGGGARGYGGGVYIGSTVSMMNSIIANNSTRTSGGGIYAVSGAQGTIQNCTIVFSNYPGGITAYSGIHVLNSIIYFNSSYQISGNFEITYSDVEGCIDGIGNICAHPLLIANTEDPSTYMIPETSPCVDAGNPDAQYNDVCFPPSRGTERNDIGAHGGAGICPDIPILLKASAGPDKIICNTICDKVVLDGRKSYARNSEIVSYDWVLDHEDDLCDKSSSGQTPTIANLCSGNYYVMLTVTNDKDQTATDDMKLIVLETCNPCSIMQGDFDSDGDVDGDDLRIFSGHYGINDILIPH
;
A
#
# COMPACT_ATOMS: atom_id res chain seq x y z
N MET A 1 -64.52 -37.19 23.72
CA MET A 1 -63.29 -37.71 24.37
C MET A 1 -62.16 -36.77 23.97
N ALA A 2 -61.88 -35.77 24.81
CA ALA A 2 -60.70 -35.72 25.69
C ALA A 2 -59.41 -35.38 24.90
N THR A 3 -59.07 -34.10 24.77
CA THR A 3 -58.06 -33.33 25.56
C THR A 3 -56.61 -33.60 25.12
N ILE A 4 -55.86 -32.54 24.77
CA ILE A 4 -54.42 -32.23 24.97
C ILE A 4 -54.10 -31.00 24.08
N PHE A 5 -54.32 -29.76 24.55
CA PHE A 5 -53.34 -28.82 25.14
C PHE A 5 -52.09 -28.50 24.29
N PHE A 6 -52.02 -27.28 23.73
CA PHE A 6 -50.84 -26.42 23.80
C PHE A 6 -51.26 -24.92 23.89
N LYS A 7 -50.56 -24.19 24.76
CA LYS A 7 -50.92 -22.92 25.40
C LYS A 7 -50.92 -21.70 24.48
N LYS A 8 -51.90 -20.80 24.70
CA LYS A 8 -51.83 -19.35 24.43
C LYS A 8 -51.05 -18.65 25.55
N TYR A 9 -50.18 -17.70 25.24
CA TYR A 9 -49.99 -16.48 26.05
C TYR A 9 -49.58 -15.29 25.16
N LEU A 10 -50.51 -14.33 25.10
CA LEU A 10 -50.30 -12.94 24.70
C LEU A 10 -49.35 -12.30 25.73
N ILE A 11 -48.27 -11.66 25.30
CA ILE A 11 -47.48 -10.78 26.17
C ILE A 11 -47.53 -9.38 25.57
N PHE A 12 -48.17 -8.48 26.32
CA PHE A 12 -48.05 -7.02 26.23
C PHE A 12 -46.58 -6.65 26.44
N VAL A 13 -45.96 -5.96 25.47
CA VAL A 13 -44.72 -5.21 25.72
C VAL A 13 -45.10 -3.74 25.78
N GLY A 14 -45.14 -3.21 27.00
CA GLY A 14 -45.22 -1.77 27.24
C GLY A 14 -43.92 -1.11 26.82
N ILE A 15 -44.01 -0.12 25.94
CA ILE A 15 -42.89 0.75 25.57
C ILE A 15 -42.61 1.66 26.77
N LEU A 16 -41.55 1.35 27.51
CA LEU A 16 -40.97 2.25 28.49
C LEU A 16 -39.97 3.15 27.74
N LEU A 17 -40.40 4.36 27.36
CA LEU A 17 -39.50 5.39 26.82
C LEU A 17 -38.64 5.94 27.97
N ILE A 18 -37.49 5.30 28.20
CA ILE A 18 -36.41 5.90 28.99
C ILE A 18 -35.70 6.87 28.05
N PHE A 19 -36.01 8.17 28.18
CA PHE A 19 -35.17 9.22 27.62
C PHE A 19 -33.84 9.22 28.38
N TYR A 20 -32.84 8.51 27.85
CA TYR A 20 -31.46 8.89 28.09
C TYR A 20 -31.24 10.20 27.34
N PRO A 21 -30.75 11.28 27.98
CA PRO A 21 -30.19 12.37 27.22
C PRO A 21 -29.00 11.78 26.46
N VAL A 22 -29.17 11.55 25.15
CA VAL A 22 -28.04 11.39 24.25
C VAL A 22 -27.39 12.76 24.24
N SER A 23 -26.39 12.95 25.10
CA SER A 23 -25.44 14.02 24.92
C SER A 23 -24.66 13.68 23.67
N VAL A 24 -25.12 14.16 22.52
CA VAL A 24 -24.26 14.36 21.36
C VAL A 24 -23.28 15.45 21.79
N LEU A 25 -22.21 15.06 22.48
CA LEU A 25 -21.04 15.91 22.59
C LEU A 25 -20.44 15.91 21.19
N GLY A 26 -20.83 16.88 20.39
CA GLY A 26 -20.07 17.20 19.18
C GLY A 26 -18.63 17.50 19.58
N GLU A 27 -17.70 17.12 18.72
CA GLU A 27 -16.27 17.32 18.92
C GLU A 27 -15.94 18.72 19.46
N THR A 28 -15.33 18.80 20.65
CA THR A 28 -14.91 20.07 21.25
C THR A 28 -13.57 20.47 20.64
N CYS A 29 -13.57 21.52 19.82
CA CYS A 29 -12.37 22.10 19.22
C CYS A 29 -11.40 22.58 20.30
N THR A 30 -10.15 22.14 20.22
CA THR A 30 -9.07 22.65 21.09
C THR A 30 -8.50 23.94 20.52
N THR A 31 -8.34 24.00 19.19
CA THR A 31 -7.86 25.19 18.47
C THR A 31 -8.84 25.52 17.36
N ILE A 32 -9.26 26.79 17.26
CA ILE A 32 -10.01 27.30 16.10
C ILE A 32 -9.02 28.00 15.16
N VAL A 33 -9.02 27.62 13.89
CA VAL A 33 -8.19 28.20 12.83
C VAL A 33 -9.10 28.95 11.87
N ALA A 34 -9.04 30.29 11.92
CA ALA A 34 -9.79 31.12 10.98
C ALA A 34 -9.22 31.01 9.56
N GLY A 35 -10.08 31.20 8.56
CA GLY A 35 -9.67 31.23 7.15
C GLY A 35 -8.55 32.25 6.85
N GLY A 36 -7.67 31.91 5.92
CA GLY A 36 -6.52 32.73 5.54
C GLY A 36 -5.27 31.93 5.17
N ARG A 37 -4.14 32.63 5.06
CA ARG A 37 -2.86 32.03 4.70
C ARG A 37 -2.06 31.65 5.94
N LEU A 38 -1.63 30.39 6.03
CA LEU A 38 -0.78 29.87 7.10
C LEU A 38 0.67 29.78 6.63
N SER A 39 1.62 30.21 7.47
CA SER A 39 3.05 30.19 7.17
C SER A 39 3.83 29.91 8.45
N ASP A 40 4.72 28.92 8.39
CA ASP A 40 5.66 28.55 9.45
C ASP A 40 4.99 28.09 10.75
N GLU A 41 3.83 27.44 10.59
CA GLU A 41 3.05 26.88 11.68
C GLU A 41 3.43 25.42 11.98
N ILE A 42 3.27 25.02 13.25
CA ILE A 42 3.45 23.63 13.70
C ILE A 42 2.22 23.22 14.51
N TRP A 43 1.54 22.16 14.08
CA TRP A 43 0.37 21.61 14.75
C TRP A 43 0.72 20.35 15.52
N THR A 44 0.34 20.31 16.80
CA THR A 44 0.67 19.23 17.73
C THR A 44 -0.57 18.62 18.35
N LYS A 45 -0.43 17.43 18.95
CA LYS A 45 -1.54 16.68 19.55
C LYS A 45 -2.24 17.47 20.67
N GLU A 46 -1.50 18.30 21.40
CA GLU A 46 -2.04 19.17 22.47
C GLU A 46 -2.98 20.25 21.94
N GLY A 47 -2.80 20.68 20.69
CA GLY A 47 -3.67 21.65 20.03
C GLY A 47 -4.83 21.03 19.25
N ALA A 48 -4.85 19.69 19.12
CA ALA A 48 -5.89 18.97 18.40
C ALA A 48 -7.14 18.73 19.26
N PRO A 49 -8.35 18.69 18.67
CA PRO A 49 -8.65 18.92 17.26
C PRO A 49 -8.47 20.38 16.83
N TYR A 50 -7.84 20.58 15.67
CA TYR A 50 -7.79 21.87 14.98
C TYR A 50 -9.04 22.02 14.11
N CYS A 51 -9.92 22.93 14.48
CA CYS A 51 -11.17 23.18 13.79
C CYS A 51 -11.03 24.35 12.81
N ILE A 52 -11.22 24.08 11.53
CA ILE A 52 -11.04 25.05 10.45
C ILE A 52 -12.35 25.79 10.19
N ASP A 53 -12.31 27.12 10.35
CA ASP A 53 -13.44 28.05 10.19
C ASP A 53 -13.16 29.06 9.06
N GLY A 54 -13.10 28.54 7.84
CA GLY A 54 -12.81 29.29 6.61
C GLY A 54 -11.80 28.58 5.71
N ASP A 55 -11.73 29.00 4.45
CA ASP A 55 -10.73 28.50 3.50
C ASP A 55 -9.31 28.81 3.98
N ILE A 56 -8.41 27.83 3.95
CA ILE A 56 -7.01 28.02 4.32
C ILE A 56 -6.04 27.66 3.20
N GLN A 57 -5.01 28.52 3.07
CA GLN A 57 -3.93 28.36 2.11
C GLN A 57 -2.60 28.12 2.84
N ILE A 58 -1.92 27.03 2.52
CA ILE A 58 -0.69 26.60 3.18
C ILE A 58 0.51 27.06 2.37
N ASN A 59 1.32 27.95 2.96
CA ASN A 59 2.66 28.26 2.49
C ASN A 59 3.71 27.35 3.13
N SER A 60 3.59 27.10 4.43
CA SER A 60 4.47 26.22 5.22
C SER A 60 3.70 25.78 6.46
N LEU A 61 3.49 24.48 6.61
CA LEU A 61 2.83 23.87 7.77
C LEU A 61 3.42 22.49 8.05
N GLU A 62 3.76 22.25 9.31
CA GLU A 62 4.10 20.93 9.82
C GLU A 62 2.99 20.43 10.76
N ILE A 63 2.55 19.19 10.54
CA ILE A 63 1.52 18.54 11.37
C ILE A 63 2.13 17.27 11.96
N LYS A 64 2.15 17.19 13.29
CA LYS A 64 2.73 16.08 14.05
C LYS A 64 1.76 14.88 14.15
N PRO A 65 2.27 13.67 14.48
CA PRO A 65 1.43 12.48 14.66
C PRO A 65 0.25 12.69 15.62
N GLY A 66 -0.86 12.01 15.34
CA GLY A 66 -2.06 12.00 16.17
C GLY A 66 -2.91 13.28 16.12
N VAL A 67 -2.57 14.24 15.25
CA VAL A 67 -3.37 15.46 15.07
C VAL A 67 -4.63 15.17 14.27
N LYS A 68 -5.76 15.66 14.77
CA LYS A 68 -7.02 15.73 14.03
C LYS A 68 -7.30 17.15 13.55
N VAL A 69 -7.66 17.28 12.28
CA VAL A 69 -8.03 18.51 11.57
C VAL A 69 -9.48 18.36 11.10
N ALA A 70 -10.37 19.18 11.65
CA ALA A 70 -11.82 19.08 11.44
C ALA A 70 -12.36 20.37 10.77
N PHE A 71 -13.04 20.25 9.63
CA PHE A 71 -13.59 21.41 8.93
C PHE A 71 -15.02 21.70 9.38
N LEU A 72 -15.26 22.91 9.88
CA LEU A 72 -16.57 23.33 10.41
C LEU A 72 -17.59 23.66 9.32
N GLY A 73 -17.16 23.77 8.06
CA GLY A 73 -18.00 24.03 6.91
C GLY A 73 -17.37 23.54 5.60
N ASP A 74 -17.98 23.94 4.49
CA ASP A 74 -17.56 23.59 3.13
C ASP A 74 -16.33 24.37 2.68
N TYR A 75 -15.23 24.21 3.42
CA TYR A 75 -13.98 24.95 3.27
C TYR A 75 -12.89 24.10 2.62
N SER A 76 -11.94 24.79 2.01
CA SER A 76 -10.79 24.21 1.30
C SER A 76 -9.50 24.23 2.12
N PHE A 77 -8.66 23.22 1.88
CA PHE A 77 -7.29 23.13 2.37
C PHE A 77 -6.33 23.11 1.18
N GLU A 78 -5.86 24.29 0.77
CA GLU A 78 -5.04 24.44 -0.43
C GLU A 78 -3.56 24.55 -0.08
N ILE A 79 -2.73 23.64 -0.59
CA ILE A 79 -1.27 23.67 -0.42
C ILE A 79 -0.64 24.34 -1.64
N LEU A 80 -0.09 25.53 -1.41
CA LEU A 80 0.68 26.28 -2.40
C LEU A 80 2.19 26.12 -2.19
N GLY A 81 2.63 25.88 -0.95
CA GLY A 81 4.05 25.74 -0.58
C GLY A 81 4.40 24.32 -0.11
N ILE A 82 4.85 24.18 1.13
CA ILE A 82 5.27 22.89 1.72
C ILE A 82 4.28 22.49 2.82
N LEU A 83 3.75 21.27 2.71
CA LEU A 83 3.07 20.58 3.81
C LEU A 83 3.95 19.41 4.25
N LYS A 84 4.22 19.32 5.55
CA LYS A 84 4.81 18.13 6.18
C LYS A 84 3.78 17.53 7.14
N ALA A 85 3.00 16.57 6.66
CA ALA A 85 2.06 15.81 7.48
C ALA A 85 2.55 14.36 7.55
N THR A 86 3.22 14.03 8.65
CA THR A 86 3.88 12.74 8.83
C THR A 86 3.39 12.14 10.14
N GLY A 87 2.37 11.28 10.04
CA GLY A 87 1.86 10.50 11.17
C GLY A 87 2.66 9.23 11.42
N THR A 88 2.09 8.32 12.21
CA THR A 88 2.58 6.95 12.39
C THR A 88 1.42 5.95 12.25
N GLU A 89 1.71 4.65 12.25
CA GLU A 89 0.69 3.59 12.21
C GLU A 89 -0.29 3.71 13.39
N ASP A 90 0.24 3.97 14.59
CA ASP A 90 -0.56 4.12 15.82
C ASP A 90 -1.20 5.51 15.96
N GLU A 91 -0.60 6.55 15.37
CA GLU A 91 -0.99 7.95 15.52
C GLU A 91 -1.12 8.64 14.16
N GLN A 92 -2.08 8.18 13.37
CA GLN A 92 -2.41 8.81 12.09
C GLN A 92 -2.86 10.27 12.26
N ILE A 93 -2.57 11.09 11.25
CA ILE A 93 -3.12 12.45 11.14
C ILE A 93 -4.46 12.35 10.42
N ILE A 94 -5.53 12.89 10.99
CA ILE A 94 -6.90 12.73 10.45
C ILE A 94 -7.41 14.07 9.93
N PHE A 95 -7.76 14.14 8.65
CA PHE A 95 -8.47 15.26 8.02
C PHE A 95 -9.92 14.86 7.74
N THR A 96 -10.88 15.59 8.31
CA THR A 96 -12.31 15.24 8.25
C THR A 96 -13.22 16.47 8.27
N ALA A 97 -14.49 16.31 7.91
CA ALA A 97 -15.54 17.23 8.35
C ALA A 97 -15.77 17.10 9.87
N ALA A 98 -16.07 18.21 10.55
CA ALA A 98 -16.51 18.20 11.95
C ALA A 98 -17.88 17.53 12.10
N ASP A 99 -18.18 16.96 13.27
CA ASP A 99 -19.47 16.27 13.52
C ASP A 99 -20.70 17.19 13.35
N THR A 100 -20.51 18.50 13.53
CA THR A 100 -21.55 19.51 13.31
C THR A 100 -21.75 19.87 11.83
N ASN A 101 -20.88 19.41 10.95
CA ASN A 101 -20.87 19.74 9.53
C ASN A 101 -21.53 18.61 8.71
N GLU A 102 -22.82 18.77 8.43
CA GLU A 102 -23.59 17.85 7.58
C GLU A 102 -23.34 18.06 6.07
N ILE A 103 -22.61 19.11 5.69
CA ILE A 103 -22.36 19.49 4.29
C ILE A 103 -21.07 18.85 3.76
N GLY A 104 -20.13 18.52 4.63
CA GLY A 104 -18.79 18.06 4.25
C GLY A 104 -17.81 19.22 4.01
N TRP A 105 -16.64 18.91 3.46
CA TRP A 105 -15.57 19.87 3.15
C TRP A 105 -15.01 19.63 1.75
N GLN A 106 -14.14 20.52 1.25
CA GLN A 106 -13.66 20.46 -0.13
C GLN A 106 -12.46 19.52 -0.36
N GLY A 107 -11.95 18.89 0.70
CA GLY A 107 -10.76 18.03 0.64
C GLY A 107 -9.45 18.80 0.61
N ILE A 108 -8.37 18.07 0.32
CA ILE A 108 -7.00 18.58 0.28
C ILE A 108 -6.61 18.87 -1.16
N TYR A 109 -6.14 20.09 -1.45
CA TYR A 109 -5.72 20.48 -2.80
C TYR A 109 -4.22 20.79 -2.87
N PHE A 110 -3.43 19.88 -3.45
CA PHE A 110 -2.03 20.11 -3.79
C PHE A 110 -1.92 20.87 -5.11
N ASN A 111 -1.80 22.20 -5.02
CA ASN A 111 -1.81 23.10 -6.17
C ASN A 111 -0.41 23.59 -6.50
N GLN A 112 0.26 22.95 -7.44
CA GLN A 112 1.64 23.29 -7.86
C GLN A 112 2.62 23.38 -6.66
N CYS A 113 2.36 22.60 -5.61
CA CYS A 113 3.11 22.64 -4.37
C CYS A 113 4.56 22.16 -4.56
N PHE A 114 5.42 22.50 -3.60
CA PHE A 114 6.83 22.16 -3.70
C PHE A 114 7.08 20.65 -3.53
N PRO A 115 8.07 20.07 -4.25
CA PRO A 115 8.40 18.64 -4.16
C PRO A 115 8.81 18.15 -2.77
N ALA A 116 9.16 19.07 -1.86
CA ALA A 116 9.48 18.77 -0.46
C ALA A 116 8.23 18.47 0.41
N THR A 117 7.04 18.44 -0.19
CA THR A 117 5.79 18.08 0.49
C THR A 117 5.78 16.58 0.81
N GLU A 118 5.53 16.28 2.08
CA GLU A 118 5.46 14.93 2.63
C GLU A 118 4.08 14.70 3.22
N PHE A 119 3.43 13.62 2.78
CA PHE A 119 2.09 13.26 3.24
C PHE A 119 2.05 11.76 3.51
N SER A 120 2.18 11.39 4.79
CA SER A 120 2.27 9.99 5.20
C SER A 120 1.52 9.69 6.48
N TYR A 121 1.00 8.46 6.58
CA TYR A 121 0.16 8.03 7.72
C TYR A 121 -0.97 9.03 8.02
N CYS A 122 -1.63 9.47 6.94
CA CYS A 122 -2.73 10.41 7.00
C CYS A 122 -4.04 9.73 6.57
N LYS A 123 -5.14 10.07 7.23
CA LYS A 123 -6.49 9.70 6.83
C LYS A 123 -7.24 10.92 6.32
N VAL A 124 -7.86 10.81 5.15
CA VAL A 124 -8.69 11.86 4.54
C VAL A 124 -10.09 11.33 4.29
N GLU A 125 -11.07 11.87 5.02
CA GLU A 125 -12.45 11.38 4.97
C GLU A 125 -13.51 12.48 4.90
N LYS A 126 -14.71 12.12 4.41
CA LYS A 126 -15.92 12.96 4.41
C LYS A 126 -15.81 14.27 3.59
N SER A 127 -14.92 14.32 2.59
CA SER A 127 -14.94 15.39 1.59
C SER A 127 -16.15 15.24 0.66
N HIS A 128 -16.72 16.36 0.22
CA HIS A 128 -17.81 16.43 -0.76
C HIS A 128 -17.37 16.97 -2.14
N ASN A 129 -16.08 17.27 -2.28
CA ASN A 129 -15.39 17.36 -3.55
C ASN A 129 -14.50 16.11 -3.68
N SER A 130 -13.24 16.18 -4.08
CA SER A 130 -12.32 15.03 -3.97
C SER A 130 -11.76 14.94 -2.56
N GLY A 131 -11.42 13.74 -2.06
CA GLY A 131 -10.62 13.62 -0.84
C GLY A 131 -9.28 14.34 -1.01
N ILE A 132 -8.57 14.03 -2.10
CA ILE A 132 -7.33 14.70 -2.50
C ILE A 132 -7.42 15.14 -3.96
N GLU A 133 -7.09 16.39 -4.25
CA GLU A 133 -6.84 16.90 -5.60
C GLU A 133 -5.36 17.28 -5.76
N ILE A 134 -4.76 16.87 -6.88
CA ILE A 134 -3.36 17.17 -7.23
C ILE A 134 -3.36 17.83 -8.61
N TYR A 135 -2.87 19.06 -8.68
CA TYR A 135 -2.69 19.79 -9.93
C TYR A 135 -1.24 20.18 -10.12
N ASN A 136 -0.62 19.60 -11.15
CA ASN A 136 0.74 19.92 -11.59
C ASN A 136 1.76 19.92 -10.43
N ALA A 137 1.65 18.92 -9.56
CA ALA A 137 2.48 18.68 -8.39
C ALA A 137 2.78 17.16 -8.26
N SER A 138 3.77 16.80 -7.46
CA SER A 138 4.19 15.41 -7.21
C SER A 138 4.42 15.17 -5.72
N PRO A 139 3.40 15.34 -4.85
CA PRO A 139 3.56 15.03 -3.42
C PRO A 139 3.87 13.54 -3.24
N LYS A 140 4.71 13.21 -2.25
CA LYS A 140 4.87 11.83 -1.80
C LYS A 140 3.70 11.47 -0.90
N ILE A 141 2.87 10.52 -1.34
CA ILE A 141 1.70 10.03 -0.59
C ILE A 141 1.95 8.56 -0.24
N ILE A 142 2.13 8.27 1.05
CA ILE A 142 2.61 6.96 1.53
C ILE A 142 1.84 6.54 2.79
N HIS A 143 1.39 5.30 2.90
CA HIS A 143 0.67 4.81 4.09
C HIS A 143 -0.58 5.63 4.44
N CYS A 144 -1.25 6.19 3.42
CA CYS A 144 -2.43 7.02 3.64
C CYS A 144 -3.72 6.26 3.36
N GLU A 145 -4.77 6.62 4.09
CA GLU A 145 -6.12 6.16 3.86
C GLU A 145 -6.99 7.30 3.31
N ILE A 146 -7.58 7.10 2.14
CA ILE A 146 -8.52 8.04 1.52
C ILE A 146 -9.86 7.32 1.45
N SER A 147 -10.76 7.61 2.40
CA SER A 147 -12.01 6.88 2.56
C SER A 147 -13.24 7.76 2.68
N ASP A 148 -14.40 7.22 2.32
CA ASP A 148 -15.71 7.85 2.60
C ASP A 148 -15.83 9.28 2.02
N ASN A 149 -15.18 9.56 0.90
CA ASN A 149 -15.29 10.84 0.19
C ASN A 149 -16.32 10.75 -0.94
N SER A 150 -17.04 11.85 -1.17
CA SER A 150 -18.14 11.93 -2.13
C SER A 150 -17.97 13.09 -3.13
N ALA A 151 -17.49 12.85 -4.36
CA ALA A 151 -17.18 13.95 -5.29
C ALA A 151 -18.19 14.23 -6.39
N LYS A 152 -17.92 15.36 -7.08
CA LYS A 152 -18.37 15.67 -8.45
C LYS A 152 -17.36 15.33 -9.57
N TYR A 153 -16.11 14.96 -9.28
CA TYR A 153 -15.15 14.41 -10.25
C TYR A 153 -14.03 13.69 -9.49
N GLY A 154 -13.84 12.37 -9.63
CA GLY A 154 -12.77 11.63 -8.92
C GLY A 154 -12.93 11.65 -7.40
N ALA A 155 -13.59 10.64 -6.80
CA ALA A 155 -14.04 10.75 -5.41
C ALA A 155 -12.95 10.66 -4.35
N GLY A 156 -12.09 9.64 -4.43
CA GLY A 156 -10.93 9.56 -3.55
C GLY A 156 -9.85 10.57 -3.95
N ILE A 157 -9.20 10.33 -5.08
CA ILE A 157 -8.04 11.11 -5.55
C ILE A 157 -8.25 11.58 -6.99
N LYS A 158 -8.04 12.87 -7.24
CA LYS A 158 -8.05 13.47 -8.57
C LYS A 158 -6.67 14.02 -8.93
N ILE A 159 -6.11 13.59 -10.04
CA ILE A 159 -4.76 13.96 -10.48
C ILE A 159 -4.81 14.55 -11.89
N SER A 160 -4.22 15.73 -12.06
CA SER A 160 -4.13 16.41 -13.35
C SER A 160 -2.84 17.24 -13.49
N GLY A 161 -2.50 17.59 -14.74
CA GLY A 161 -1.22 18.22 -15.08
C GLY A 161 -0.24 17.25 -15.73
N ALA A 162 1.03 17.66 -15.85
CA ALA A 162 2.05 16.88 -16.56
C ALA A 162 2.94 16.04 -15.62
N ASN A 163 2.93 16.33 -14.33
CA ASN A 163 3.85 15.73 -13.36
C ASN A 163 3.40 14.31 -12.96
N PRO A 164 4.29 13.31 -12.98
CA PRO A 164 3.98 11.97 -12.46
C PRO A 164 3.70 11.99 -10.97
N VAL A 165 2.78 11.14 -10.51
CA VAL A 165 2.48 10.92 -9.10
C VAL A 165 2.74 9.46 -8.73
N THR A 166 3.32 9.24 -7.55
CA THR A 166 3.51 7.90 -6.99
C THR A 166 2.73 7.78 -5.69
N LEU A 167 1.94 6.72 -5.58
CA LEU A 167 1.27 6.30 -4.36
C LEU A 167 1.92 4.99 -3.89
N SER A 168 2.22 4.89 -2.59
CA SER A 168 2.80 3.68 -2.01
C SER A 168 2.05 3.30 -0.74
N ASP A 169 1.66 2.04 -0.62
CA ASP A 169 1.09 1.51 0.63
C ASP A 169 -0.20 2.24 1.07
N CYS A 170 -0.96 2.77 0.10
CA CYS A 170 -2.16 3.56 0.36
C CYS A 170 -3.44 2.73 0.18
N VAL A 171 -4.46 3.05 0.98
CA VAL A 171 -5.80 2.47 0.88
C VAL A 171 -6.78 3.54 0.40
N ILE A 172 -7.38 3.33 -0.76
CA ILE A 172 -8.40 4.19 -1.36
C ILE A 172 -9.71 3.42 -1.39
N ARG A 173 -10.61 3.69 -0.44
CA ARG A 173 -11.80 2.86 -0.26
C ARG A 173 -13.09 3.60 -0.02
N ASP A 174 -14.21 2.97 -0.39
CA ASP A 174 -15.55 3.46 -0.05
C ASP A 174 -15.83 4.90 -0.52
N ASN A 175 -15.11 5.37 -1.56
CA ASN A 175 -15.34 6.68 -2.15
C ASN A 175 -16.41 6.59 -3.23
N SER A 176 -17.28 7.59 -3.30
CA SER A 176 -18.43 7.61 -4.19
C SER A 176 -18.46 8.86 -5.06
N PHE A 177 -18.71 8.73 -6.34
CA PHE A 177 -19.06 9.88 -7.18
C PHE A 177 -20.50 9.72 -7.66
N TRP A 178 -21.29 10.80 -7.53
CA TRP A 178 -22.66 10.89 -8.03
C TRP A 178 -22.89 12.17 -8.81
N GLY A 179 -23.02 12.07 -10.14
CA GLY A 179 -23.16 13.26 -10.98
C GLY A 179 -23.25 12.96 -12.47
N ALA A 180 -23.03 13.98 -13.30
CA ALA A 180 -23.01 13.80 -14.75
C ALA A 180 -21.62 13.33 -15.21
N HIS A 181 -21.57 12.32 -16.09
CA HIS A 181 -20.34 11.72 -16.64
C HIS A 181 -19.32 11.22 -15.57
N PRO A 182 -19.74 10.36 -14.64
CA PRO A 182 -18.89 9.68 -13.66
C PRO A 182 -17.58 9.11 -14.17
N ARG A 183 -16.49 9.44 -13.47
CA ARG A 183 -15.14 8.89 -13.73
C ARG A 183 -14.34 8.72 -12.44
N GLY A 184 -13.72 7.55 -12.26
CA GLY A 184 -12.71 7.30 -11.24
C GLY A 184 -13.24 7.38 -9.81
N GLY A 185 -13.98 6.38 -9.34
CA GLY A 185 -14.54 6.42 -7.98
C GLY A 185 -13.46 6.51 -6.92
N GLY A 186 -12.45 5.63 -6.99
CA GLY A 186 -11.27 5.74 -6.15
C GLY A 186 -10.31 6.79 -6.69
N VAL A 187 -9.89 6.65 -7.94
CA VAL A 187 -8.87 7.51 -8.55
C VAL A 187 -9.27 7.96 -9.94
N TYR A 188 -9.21 9.26 -10.18
CA TYR A 188 -9.19 9.88 -11.50
C TYR A 188 -7.79 10.41 -11.78
N THR A 189 -7.19 10.04 -12.91
CA THR A 189 -5.92 10.64 -13.34
C THR A 189 -5.87 10.95 -14.83
N SER A 190 -5.33 12.13 -15.15
CA SER A 190 -4.88 12.48 -16.49
C SER A 190 -3.36 12.69 -16.58
N ALA A 191 -2.63 12.38 -15.51
CA ALA A 191 -1.17 12.38 -15.44
C ALA A 191 -0.66 10.95 -15.20
N LYS A 192 0.65 10.72 -15.42
CA LYS A 192 1.24 9.41 -15.12
C LYS A 192 1.03 9.08 -13.64
N LEU A 193 0.49 7.91 -13.36
CA LEU A 193 0.28 7.41 -12.01
C LEU A 193 0.97 6.07 -11.83
N ILE A 194 1.79 5.97 -10.78
CA ILE A 194 2.43 4.73 -10.32
C ILE A 194 1.84 4.41 -8.94
N MET A 195 1.33 3.20 -8.78
CA MET A 195 0.80 2.70 -7.51
C MET A 195 1.58 1.44 -7.12
N ASN A 196 2.12 1.43 -5.89
CA ASN A 196 2.87 0.30 -5.35
C ASN A 196 2.23 -0.16 -4.04
N ARG A 197 1.87 -1.44 -3.91
CA ARG A 197 1.30 -1.99 -2.66
C ARG A 197 0.06 -1.23 -2.19
N CYS A 198 -0.74 -0.74 -3.14
CA CYS A 198 -1.94 0.05 -2.83
C CYS A 198 -3.19 -0.81 -2.94
N GLU A 199 -4.23 -0.36 -2.27
CA GLU A 199 -5.56 -0.96 -2.31
C GLU A 199 -6.58 0.05 -2.84
N VAL A 200 -7.38 -0.34 -3.82
CA VAL A 200 -8.51 0.44 -4.36
C VAL A 200 -9.77 -0.39 -4.23
N ILE A 201 -10.54 -0.14 -3.17
CA ILE A 201 -11.58 -1.06 -2.70
C ILE A 201 -12.95 -0.40 -2.62
N ASN A 202 -14.01 -1.06 -3.11
CA ASN A 202 -15.41 -0.66 -2.91
C ASN A 202 -15.74 0.78 -3.33
N ASN A 203 -14.97 1.35 -4.26
CA ASN A 203 -15.28 2.67 -4.77
C ASN A 203 -16.38 2.59 -5.81
N LYS A 204 -17.23 3.60 -5.84
CA LYS A 204 -18.43 3.61 -6.67
C LYS A 204 -18.54 4.88 -7.49
N ILE A 205 -18.90 4.71 -8.74
CA ILE A 205 -19.39 5.81 -9.56
C ILE A 205 -20.77 5.48 -10.08
N ALA A 206 -21.67 6.44 -9.98
CA ALA A 206 -23.00 6.34 -10.55
C ALA A 206 -23.41 7.67 -11.18
N ASP A 207 -24.14 7.58 -12.27
CA ASP A 207 -24.70 8.72 -12.94
C ASP A 207 -25.95 9.23 -12.21
N ARG A 208 -26.08 10.55 -12.12
CA ARG A 208 -27.29 11.16 -11.59
C ARG A 208 -28.36 11.16 -12.68
N HIS A 209 -29.24 10.17 -12.66
CA HIS A 209 -30.52 10.24 -13.36
C HIS A 209 -31.68 10.32 -12.37
N ASP A 210 -32.54 11.32 -12.55
CA ASP A 210 -33.76 11.54 -11.75
C ASP A 210 -34.88 10.52 -12.11
N GLY A 211 -34.50 9.27 -12.42
CA GLY A 211 -35.42 8.20 -12.82
C GLY A 211 -35.99 8.32 -14.24
N ASN A 212 -35.60 9.32 -15.03
CA ASN A 212 -36.06 9.47 -16.41
C ASN A 212 -35.09 8.85 -17.42
N CYS A 213 -35.32 7.57 -17.73
CA CYS A 213 -34.54 6.74 -18.65
C CYS A 213 -34.50 7.21 -20.14
N TRP A 214 -35.06 8.39 -20.46
CA TRP A 214 -35.32 8.84 -21.83
C TRP A 214 -34.42 9.99 -22.30
N SER A 215 -33.52 10.50 -21.45
CA SER A 215 -32.67 11.64 -21.82
C SER A 215 -31.22 11.50 -21.35
N GLY A 216 -30.31 11.32 -22.31
CA GLY A 216 -28.87 11.47 -22.15
C GLY A 216 -28.06 10.18 -22.34
N SER A 217 -26.89 10.31 -22.97
CA SER A 217 -25.86 9.26 -22.96
C SER A 217 -25.17 9.24 -21.61
N ALA A 218 -25.56 8.29 -20.77
CA ALA A 218 -24.87 7.98 -19.53
C ALA A 218 -23.57 7.22 -19.81
N SER A 219 -22.45 7.71 -19.28
CA SER A 219 -21.17 7.02 -19.38
C SER A 219 -20.45 7.04 -18.04
N THR A 220 -20.20 5.86 -17.48
CA THR A 220 -19.47 5.66 -16.22
C THR A 220 -18.17 4.91 -16.51
N LEU A 221 -17.04 5.51 -16.19
CA LEU A 221 -15.72 4.97 -16.56
C LEU A 221 -14.81 4.83 -15.34
N GLY A 222 -14.28 3.64 -15.09
CA GLY A 222 -13.32 3.42 -14.00
C GLY A 222 -13.97 3.50 -12.62
N GLY A 223 -14.70 2.46 -12.21
CA GLY A 223 -15.32 2.44 -10.88
C GLY A 223 -14.28 2.57 -9.78
N GLY A 224 -13.17 1.85 -9.89
CA GLY A 224 -11.98 2.04 -9.05
C GLY A 224 -11.08 3.15 -9.60
N ILE A 225 -10.46 2.89 -10.76
CA ILE A 225 -9.44 3.76 -11.35
C ILE A 225 -9.85 4.16 -12.76
N TYR A 226 -9.80 5.46 -13.05
CA TYR A 226 -9.89 6.03 -14.38
C TYR A 226 -8.56 6.70 -14.74
N SER A 227 -7.93 6.29 -15.83
CA SER A 227 -6.70 6.90 -16.34
C SER A 227 -6.76 7.19 -17.83
N THR A 228 -6.43 8.42 -18.24
CA THR A 228 -6.13 8.73 -19.66
C THR A 228 -4.65 8.74 -19.98
N ALA A 229 -3.79 8.68 -18.96
CA ALA A 229 -2.34 8.70 -19.08
C ALA A 229 -1.76 7.32 -18.72
N GLU A 230 -0.44 7.21 -18.66
CA GLU A 230 0.23 5.97 -18.23
C GLU A 230 -0.19 5.61 -16.81
N LEU A 231 -0.65 4.36 -16.64
CA LEU A 231 -1.01 3.78 -15.35
C LEU A 231 -0.13 2.56 -15.09
N VAL A 232 0.58 2.58 -13.97
CA VAL A 232 1.43 1.47 -13.51
C VAL A 232 0.92 0.98 -12.16
N LEU A 233 0.52 -0.30 -12.11
CA LEU A 233 0.11 -1.00 -10.90
C LEU A 233 1.15 -2.06 -10.57
N ASN A 234 1.78 -1.95 -9.40
CA ASN A 234 2.71 -2.96 -8.88
C ASN A 234 2.18 -3.44 -7.54
N ASP A 235 1.82 -4.72 -7.44
CA ASP A 235 1.28 -5.30 -6.22
C ASP A 235 0.06 -4.52 -5.71
N VAL A 236 -0.91 -4.27 -6.60
CA VAL A 236 -2.11 -3.48 -6.28
C VAL A 236 -3.32 -4.39 -6.21
N LEU A 237 -4.13 -4.21 -5.17
CA LEU A 237 -5.45 -4.81 -5.06
C LEU A 237 -6.51 -3.83 -5.57
N VAL A 238 -7.23 -4.17 -6.64
CA VAL A 238 -8.39 -3.41 -7.13
C VAL A 238 -9.63 -4.28 -6.99
N MET A 239 -10.41 -4.05 -5.92
CA MET A 239 -11.47 -4.99 -5.53
C MET A 239 -12.83 -4.33 -5.26
N GLY A 240 -13.90 -4.96 -5.71
CA GLY A 240 -15.27 -4.56 -5.31
C GLY A 240 -15.74 -3.21 -5.86
N ASN A 241 -15.02 -2.62 -6.82
CA ASN A 241 -15.36 -1.31 -7.35
C ASN A 241 -16.47 -1.41 -8.40
N GLN A 242 -17.31 -0.37 -8.47
CA GLN A 242 -18.50 -0.37 -9.31
C GLN A 242 -18.62 0.90 -10.18
N ALA A 243 -18.79 0.70 -11.48
CA ALA A 243 -19.24 1.71 -12.43
C ALA A 243 -20.67 1.41 -12.88
N SER A 244 -21.63 2.24 -12.49
CA SER A 244 -23.07 2.01 -12.70
C SER A 244 -23.70 3.12 -13.54
N SER A 245 -24.20 2.81 -14.74
CA SER A 245 -24.98 3.74 -15.57
C SER A 245 -26.45 3.37 -15.61
N ASN A 246 -27.32 4.37 -15.42
CA ASN A 246 -28.78 4.24 -15.29
C ASN A 246 -29.54 5.16 -16.28
N GLY A 247 -29.01 5.34 -17.50
CA GLY A 247 -29.55 6.23 -18.54
C GLY A 247 -30.21 5.53 -19.74
N GLY A 248 -30.52 6.27 -20.81
CA GLY A 248 -31.16 5.70 -22.01
C GLY A 248 -30.20 4.96 -22.96
N THR A 249 -28.98 5.49 -23.12
CA THR A 249 -27.86 4.89 -23.88
C THR A 249 -26.66 4.67 -22.96
N GLU A 250 -26.79 3.67 -22.08
CA GLU A 250 -25.86 3.34 -20.99
C GLU A 250 -24.53 2.78 -21.51
N ASN A 251 -23.42 3.35 -21.02
CA ASN A 251 -22.08 2.81 -21.23
C ASN A 251 -21.34 2.74 -19.89
N SER A 252 -21.04 1.53 -19.42
CA SER A 252 -20.19 1.32 -18.25
C SER A 252 -18.93 0.60 -18.66
N ARG A 253 -17.76 1.15 -18.31
CA ARG A 253 -16.48 0.58 -18.73
C ARG A 253 -15.46 0.61 -17.62
N GLY A 254 -14.72 -0.49 -17.44
CA GLY A 254 -13.70 -0.58 -16.40
C GLY A 254 -14.31 -0.48 -15.02
N GLY A 255 -15.01 -1.54 -14.57
CA GLY A 255 -15.56 -1.56 -13.20
C GLY A 255 -14.44 -1.37 -12.17
N GLY A 256 -13.34 -2.10 -12.36
CA GLY A 256 -12.10 -1.89 -11.61
C GLY A 256 -11.27 -0.76 -12.21
N VAL A 257 -10.76 -0.98 -13.42
CA VAL A 257 -9.81 -0.09 -14.10
C VAL A 257 -10.29 0.27 -15.50
N TYR A 258 -10.37 1.56 -15.79
CA TYR A 258 -10.50 2.09 -17.14
C TYR A 258 -9.22 2.84 -17.50
N VAL A 259 -8.52 2.40 -18.54
CA VAL A 259 -7.26 3.02 -18.96
C VAL A 259 -7.19 3.19 -20.48
N THR A 260 -6.87 4.40 -20.94
CA THR A 260 -6.63 4.69 -22.37
C THR A 260 -5.20 5.10 -22.69
N GLY A 261 -4.38 5.38 -21.67
CA GLY A 261 -2.93 5.46 -21.82
C GLY A 261 -2.27 4.07 -21.76
N PRO A 262 -0.93 4.00 -21.79
CA PRO A 262 -0.21 2.75 -21.55
C PRO A 262 -0.54 2.17 -20.18
N PHE A 263 -0.76 0.86 -20.12
CA PHE A 263 -1.09 0.16 -18.89
C PHE A 263 -0.06 -0.91 -18.55
N THR A 264 0.52 -0.80 -17.36
CA THR A 264 1.41 -1.83 -16.79
C THR A 264 0.79 -2.35 -15.51
N CYS A 265 0.71 -3.67 -15.36
CA CYS A 265 0.09 -4.31 -14.21
C CYS A 265 0.88 -5.55 -13.82
N ASN A 266 1.56 -5.47 -12.68
CA ASN A 266 2.46 -6.50 -12.18
C ASN A 266 2.02 -6.96 -10.79
N LYS A 267 2.05 -8.28 -10.54
CA LYS A 267 1.77 -8.86 -9.21
C LYS A 267 0.43 -8.40 -8.60
N SER A 268 -0.52 -7.97 -9.43
CA SER A 268 -1.71 -7.26 -8.96
C SER A 268 -2.94 -8.17 -9.01
N VAL A 269 -3.95 -7.84 -8.20
CA VAL A 269 -5.20 -8.57 -8.12
C VAL A 269 -6.34 -7.63 -8.48
N ILE A 270 -7.09 -7.94 -9.53
CA ILE A 270 -8.26 -7.15 -9.96
C ILE A 270 -9.48 -8.06 -9.89
N ALA A 271 -10.29 -7.90 -8.85
CA ALA A 271 -11.35 -8.84 -8.57
C ALA A 271 -12.68 -8.24 -8.10
N ASN A 272 -13.77 -8.96 -8.30
CA ASN A 272 -15.10 -8.56 -7.82
C ASN A 272 -15.57 -7.18 -8.31
N ASN A 273 -15.03 -6.66 -9.41
CA ASN A 273 -15.40 -5.35 -9.93
C ASN A 273 -16.54 -5.44 -10.93
N ILE A 274 -17.35 -4.39 -11.00
CA ILE A 274 -18.60 -4.39 -11.76
C ILE A 274 -18.68 -3.17 -12.68
N ALA A 275 -18.83 -3.41 -13.98
CA ALA A 275 -19.24 -2.39 -14.95
C ALA A 275 -20.71 -2.64 -15.36
N ASP A 276 -21.63 -2.07 -14.60
CA ASP A 276 -23.07 -2.24 -14.74
C ASP A 276 -23.67 -1.15 -15.64
N ALA A 277 -24.10 -1.55 -16.84
CA ALA A 277 -24.74 -0.68 -17.83
C ALA A 277 -26.20 -1.13 -18.04
N GLY A 278 -27.04 -1.13 -17.00
CA GLY A 278 -28.35 -1.77 -17.08
C GLY A 278 -29.47 -1.16 -16.25
N GLY A 279 -29.32 0.05 -15.72
CA GLY A 279 -30.28 0.64 -14.79
C GLY A 279 -31.70 0.81 -15.34
N CYS A 280 -31.85 1.03 -16.66
CA CYS A 280 -33.13 1.38 -17.27
C CYS A 280 -33.80 0.28 -18.11
N ASN A 281 -33.10 -0.81 -18.46
CA ASN A 281 -33.64 -1.98 -19.17
C ASN A 281 -34.53 -1.68 -20.41
N LEU A 282 -34.34 -0.55 -21.09
CA LEU A 282 -35.19 -0.11 -22.22
C LEU A 282 -34.92 -0.86 -23.55
N GLY A 283 -34.21 -1.99 -23.53
CA GLY A 283 -33.93 -2.80 -24.73
C GLY A 283 -33.03 -2.12 -25.79
N GLY A 284 -32.54 -0.90 -25.54
CA GLY A 284 -31.87 -0.04 -26.52
C GLY A 284 -30.35 0.07 -26.37
N GLY A 285 -29.59 -1.03 -26.46
CA GLY A 285 -28.15 -0.95 -26.75
C GLY A 285 -27.21 -0.51 -25.62
N ALA A 286 -27.61 -0.71 -24.36
CA ALA A 286 -26.76 -0.51 -23.20
C ALA A 286 -25.55 -1.47 -23.17
N ARG A 287 -24.36 -0.92 -22.98
CA ARG A 287 -23.06 -1.57 -23.22
C ARG A 287 -22.13 -1.54 -22.01
N GLY A 288 -21.79 -2.72 -21.52
CA GLY A 288 -20.82 -2.92 -20.45
C GLY A 288 -19.54 -3.57 -20.96
N TYR A 289 -18.37 -2.96 -20.73
CA TYR A 289 -17.09 -3.53 -21.16
C TYR A 289 -16.03 -3.51 -20.06
N GLY A 290 -15.28 -4.60 -19.89
CA GLY A 290 -14.17 -4.61 -18.94
C GLY A 290 -14.66 -4.49 -17.50
N GLY A 291 -15.33 -5.52 -16.97
CA GLY A 291 -15.75 -5.52 -15.57
C GLY A 291 -14.55 -5.29 -14.64
N GLY A 292 -13.45 -6.00 -14.89
CA GLY A 292 -12.17 -5.80 -14.24
C GLY A 292 -11.42 -4.65 -14.89
N VAL A 293 -11.01 -4.84 -16.15
CA VAL A 293 -10.12 -3.91 -16.87
C VAL A 293 -10.66 -3.58 -18.26
N TYR A 294 -10.72 -2.29 -18.58
CA TYR A 294 -10.89 -1.78 -19.94
C TYR A 294 -9.57 -1.16 -20.43
N ILE A 295 -9.04 -1.67 -21.54
CA ILE A 295 -7.76 -1.27 -22.14
C ILE A 295 -8.02 -0.55 -23.47
N GLY A 296 -7.60 0.71 -23.54
CA GLY A 296 -7.74 1.57 -24.72
C GLY A 296 -6.49 1.70 -25.59
N SER A 297 -5.33 1.19 -25.14
CA SER A 297 -4.04 1.37 -25.81
C SER A 297 -3.11 0.15 -25.56
N THR A 298 -1.86 0.35 -25.15
CA THR A 298 -0.90 -0.73 -24.89
C THR A 298 -1.06 -1.34 -23.51
N VAL A 299 -0.82 -2.66 -23.39
CA VAL A 299 -0.81 -3.38 -22.11
C VAL A 299 0.45 -4.22 -21.93
N SER A 300 1.01 -4.17 -20.74
CA SER A 300 2.00 -5.12 -20.23
C SER A 300 1.51 -5.63 -18.89
N MET A 301 0.88 -6.81 -18.89
CA MET A 301 0.36 -7.43 -17.67
C MET A 301 1.17 -8.68 -17.35
N MET A 302 1.68 -8.75 -16.13
CA MET A 302 2.51 -9.86 -15.65
C MET A 302 2.08 -10.30 -14.26
N ASN A 303 2.13 -11.60 -13.99
CA ASN A 303 2.02 -12.13 -12.63
C ASN A 303 0.76 -11.71 -11.88
N SER A 304 -0.34 -11.49 -12.60
CA SER A 304 -1.54 -10.85 -12.04
C SER A 304 -2.75 -11.78 -12.09
N ILE A 305 -3.67 -11.58 -11.14
CA ILE A 305 -4.90 -12.36 -10.98
C ILE A 305 -6.09 -11.48 -11.33
N ILE A 306 -6.92 -11.93 -12.27
CA ILE A 306 -8.14 -11.23 -12.68
C ILE A 306 -9.34 -12.15 -12.45
N ALA A 307 -10.19 -11.84 -11.47
CA ALA A 307 -11.24 -12.79 -11.08
C ALA A 307 -12.59 -12.19 -10.68
N ASN A 308 -13.67 -12.93 -10.93
CA ASN A 308 -15.02 -12.60 -10.49
C ASN A 308 -15.50 -11.19 -10.90
N ASN A 309 -15.01 -10.68 -12.03
CA ASN A 309 -15.41 -9.36 -12.50
C ASN A 309 -16.59 -9.45 -13.46
N SER A 310 -17.52 -8.50 -13.39
CA SER A 310 -18.75 -8.59 -14.18
C SER A 310 -19.04 -7.34 -14.98
N THR A 311 -19.61 -7.55 -16.15
CA THR A 311 -20.14 -6.50 -17.00
C THR A 311 -21.27 -7.04 -17.88
N ARG A 312 -22.01 -6.16 -18.54
CA ARG A 312 -23.20 -6.54 -19.30
C ARG A 312 -22.90 -7.13 -20.68
N THR A 313 -21.81 -6.73 -21.34
CA THR A 313 -21.63 -6.99 -22.78
C THR A 313 -20.40 -7.84 -23.11
N SER A 314 -19.19 -7.44 -22.71
CA SER A 314 -17.99 -8.20 -23.09
C SER A 314 -16.79 -7.92 -22.20
N GLY A 315 -15.92 -8.92 -22.05
CA GLY A 315 -14.71 -8.83 -21.25
C GLY A 315 -15.04 -8.58 -19.79
N GLY A 316 -15.68 -9.54 -19.13
CA GLY A 316 -15.91 -9.48 -17.69
C GLY A 316 -14.61 -9.23 -16.95
N GLY A 317 -13.56 -9.99 -17.29
CA GLY A 317 -12.21 -9.78 -16.76
C GLY A 317 -11.53 -8.62 -17.47
N ILE A 318 -11.21 -8.81 -18.75
CA ILE A 318 -10.47 -7.85 -19.56
C ILE A 318 -11.21 -7.59 -20.88
N TYR A 319 -11.37 -6.31 -21.22
CA TYR A 319 -11.76 -5.87 -22.55
C TYR A 319 -10.69 -4.95 -23.14
N ALA A 320 -10.12 -5.34 -24.28
CA ALA A 320 -9.17 -4.54 -25.04
C ALA A 320 -9.79 -4.08 -26.36
N VAL A 321 -9.70 -2.77 -26.65
CA VAL A 321 -10.25 -2.19 -27.87
C VAL A 321 -9.51 -2.69 -29.13
N SER A 322 -10.14 -2.51 -30.29
CA SER A 322 -9.45 -2.70 -31.57
C SER A 322 -8.22 -1.78 -31.67
N GLY A 323 -7.06 -2.37 -31.97
CA GLY A 323 -5.78 -1.65 -32.04
C GLY A 323 -5.03 -1.58 -30.71
N ALA A 324 -5.60 -2.07 -29.60
CA ALA A 324 -4.82 -2.33 -28.39
C ALA A 324 -3.75 -3.39 -28.67
N GLN A 325 -2.59 -3.30 -28.02
CA GLN A 325 -1.48 -4.21 -28.27
C GLN A 325 -0.64 -4.48 -27.02
N GLY A 326 0.05 -5.61 -26.98
CA GLY A 326 0.99 -5.96 -25.93
C GLY A 326 0.79 -7.36 -25.39
N THR A 327 1.21 -7.58 -24.14
CA THR A 327 1.34 -8.92 -23.56
C THR A 327 0.53 -9.08 -22.28
N ILE A 328 -0.02 -10.28 -22.11
CA ILE A 328 -0.55 -10.81 -20.86
C ILE A 328 0.26 -12.08 -20.59
N GLN A 329 1.17 -12.01 -19.64
CA GLN A 329 2.14 -13.05 -19.36
C GLN A 329 2.00 -13.54 -17.92
N ASN A 330 2.10 -14.85 -17.69
CA ASN A 330 2.05 -15.40 -16.33
C ASN A 330 0.85 -14.84 -15.54
N CYS A 331 -0.34 -14.80 -16.14
CA CYS A 331 -1.54 -14.27 -15.49
C CYS A 331 -2.55 -15.39 -15.27
N THR A 332 -3.40 -15.22 -14.26
CA THR A 332 -4.50 -16.14 -13.97
C THR A 332 -5.83 -15.39 -14.07
N ILE A 333 -6.56 -15.60 -15.18
CA ILE A 333 -7.85 -14.96 -15.47
C ILE A 333 -8.97 -15.98 -15.28
N VAL A 334 -9.65 -15.90 -14.15
CA VAL A 334 -10.44 -17.03 -13.64
C VAL A 334 -11.76 -16.62 -12.99
N PHE A 335 -12.65 -17.61 -12.84
CA PHE A 335 -13.89 -17.56 -12.08
C PHE A 335 -14.86 -16.43 -12.47
N SER A 336 -15.95 -16.81 -13.12
CA SER A 336 -17.16 -15.99 -13.32
C SER A 336 -16.89 -14.56 -13.76
N ASN A 337 -15.81 -14.35 -14.52
CA ASN A 337 -15.69 -13.13 -15.27
C ASN A 337 -16.85 -13.12 -16.29
N TYR A 338 -17.87 -12.31 -16.03
CA TYR A 338 -19.11 -12.30 -16.79
C TYR A 338 -19.14 -11.11 -17.75
N PRO A 339 -19.43 -11.29 -19.05
CA PRO A 339 -19.81 -12.55 -19.69
C PRO A 339 -18.62 -13.42 -20.12
N GLY A 340 -17.37 -12.99 -19.99
CA GLY A 340 -16.23 -13.87 -20.25
C GLY A 340 -14.89 -13.32 -19.77
N GLY A 341 -13.84 -14.13 -19.85
CA GLY A 341 -12.50 -13.81 -19.35
C GLY A 341 -11.88 -12.62 -20.08
N ILE A 342 -11.52 -12.81 -21.35
CA ILE A 342 -10.83 -11.80 -22.16
C ILE A 342 -11.56 -11.56 -23.48
N THR A 343 -11.74 -10.29 -23.86
CA THR A 343 -12.12 -9.88 -25.21
C THR A 343 -11.06 -8.96 -25.80
N ALA A 344 -10.53 -9.28 -26.98
CA ALA A 344 -9.63 -8.42 -27.75
C ALA A 344 -9.74 -8.73 -29.24
N TYR A 345 -9.46 -7.75 -30.10
CA TYR A 345 -9.69 -7.92 -31.54
C TYR A 345 -8.41 -8.19 -32.35
N SER A 346 -7.27 -7.70 -31.87
CA SER A 346 -5.92 -7.95 -32.42
C SER A 346 -4.86 -7.45 -31.44
N GLY A 347 -3.61 -7.87 -31.59
CA GLY A 347 -2.45 -7.23 -30.97
C GLY A 347 -2.13 -7.65 -29.54
N ILE A 348 -3.00 -8.43 -28.87
CA ILE A 348 -2.74 -8.98 -27.54
C ILE A 348 -2.19 -10.40 -27.64
N HIS A 349 -1.02 -10.61 -27.06
CA HIS A 349 -0.34 -11.90 -26.98
C HIS A 349 -0.52 -12.44 -25.56
N VAL A 350 -1.01 -13.67 -25.44
CA VAL A 350 -1.18 -14.36 -24.16
C VAL A 350 -0.12 -15.45 -24.04
N LEU A 351 0.67 -15.40 -22.97
CA LEU A 351 1.81 -16.27 -22.74
C LEU A 351 1.80 -16.81 -21.31
N ASN A 352 2.16 -18.07 -21.10
CA ASN A 352 2.34 -18.65 -19.76
C ASN A 352 1.14 -18.44 -18.81
N SER A 353 -0.08 -18.33 -19.33
CA SER A 353 -1.23 -17.86 -18.55
C SER A 353 -2.32 -18.92 -18.41
N ILE A 354 -3.10 -18.83 -17.31
CA ILE A 354 -4.28 -19.65 -17.06
C ILE A 354 -5.53 -18.82 -17.38
N ILE A 355 -6.40 -19.32 -18.26
CA ILE A 355 -7.71 -18.72 -18.54
C ILE A 355 -8.79 -19.80 -18.44
N TYR A 356 -9.52 -19.81 -17.32
CA TYR A 356 -10.37 -20.93 -16.93
C TYR A 356 -11.59 -20.50 -16.10
N PHE A 357 -12.66 -21.28 -16.09
CA PHE A 357 -13.85 -21.07 -15.22
C PHE A 357 -14.55 -19.71 -15.40
N ASN A 358 -14.32 -19.03 -16.53
CA ASN A 358 -15.06 -17.83 -16.88
C ASN A 358 -16.45 -18.20 -17.44
N SER A 359 -17.40 -17.26 -17.46
CA SER A 359 -18.81 -17.59 -17.69
C SER A 359 -19.13 -18.08 -19.12
N SER A 360 -19.39 -17.17 -20.05
CA SER A 360 -19.87 -17.52 -21.40
C SER A 360 -18.74 -17.88 -22.36
N TYR A 361 -17.53 -17.39 -22.11
CA TYR A 361 -16.32 -17.71 -22.87
C TYR A 361 -15.06 -17.42 -22.04
N GLN A 362 -13.98 -18.13 -22.36
CA GLN A 362 -12.65 -17.82 -21.82
C GLN A 362 -12.02 -16.64 -22.54
N ILE A 363 -12.02 -16.72 -23.87
CA ILE A 363 -11.40 -15.76 -24.78
C ILE A 363 -12.34 -15.53 -25.96
N SER A 364 -12.44 -14.27 -26.41
CA SER A 364 -13.25 -13.89 -27.58
C SER A 364 -12.50 -12.87 -28.46
N GLY A 365 -12.27 -13.24 -29.72
CA GLY A 365 -11.61 -12.44 -30.75
C GLY A 365 -10.31 -13.07 -31.24
N ASN A 366 -9.36 -12.28 -31.75
CA ASN A 366 -8.13 -12.81 -32.35
C ASN A 366 -6.94 -12.64 -31.40
N PHE A 367 -6.34 -13.76 -31.02
CA PHE A 367 -5.22 -13.82 -30.10
C PHE A 367 -4.12 -14.72 -30.63
N GLU A 368 -2.87 -14.37 -30.32
CA GLU A 368 -1.78 -15.31 -30.29
C GLU A 368 -1.65 -15.83 -28.86
N ILE A 369 -1.82 -17.13 -28.67
CA ILE A 369 -1.81 -17.78 -27.34
C ILE A 369 -0.77 -18.89 -27.38
N THR A 370 0.23 -18.80 -26.51
CA THR A 370 1.32 -19.78 -26.42
C THR A 370 1.63 -20.13 -24.97
N TYR A 371 2.11 -21.35 -24.75
CA TYR A 371 2.50 -21.89 -23.44
C TYR A 371 1.47 -21.66 -22.33
N SER A 372 0.19 -21.65 -22.66
CA SER A 372 -0.90 -21.28 -21.76
C SER A 372 -1.88 -22.43 -21.56
N ASP A 373 -2.65 -22.41 -20.46
CA ASP A 373 -3.74 -23.35 -20.20
C ASP A 373 -5.07 -22.63 -20.32
N VAL A 374 -5.85 -22.98 -21.34
CA VAL A 374 -7.14 -22.33 -21.63
C VAL A 374 -8.25 -23.36 -21.72
N GLU A 375 -9.31 -23.16 -20.92
CA GLU A 375 -10.49 -24.03 -20.94
C GLU A 375 -11.13 -24.04 -22.35
N GLY A 376 -11.37 -25.24 -22.87
CA GLY A 376 -11.81 -25.46 -24.25
C GLY A 376 -10.71 -25.93 -25.21
N CYS A 377 -9.49 -26.15 -24.72
CA CYS A 377 -8.36 -26.69 -25.48
C CYS A 377 -8.00 -25.85 -26.72
N ILE A 378 -7.57 -24.62 -26.52
CA ILE A 378 -7.17 -23.74 -27.64
C ILE A 378 -5.81 -24.19 -28.21
N ASP A 379 -5.79 -24.47 -29.51
CA ASP A 379 -4.56 -24.78 -30.24
C ASP A 379 -3.54 -23.63 -30.17
N GLY A 380 -2.26 -23.97 -30.02
CA GLY A 380 -1.16 -23.03 -30.00
C GLY A 380 0.13 -23.67 -29.52
N ILE A 381 1.27 -23.02 -29.78
CA ILE A 381 2.58 -23.57 -29.42
C ILE A 381 2.66 -23.70 -27.90
N GLY A 382 2.92 -24.91 -27.40
CA GLY A 382 3.11 -25.18 -25.97
C GLY A 382 1.87 -25.03 -25.10
N ASN A 383 0.70 -24.71 -25.67
CA ASN A 383 -0.54 -24.67 -24.90
C ASN A 383 -0.87 -26.07 -24.38
N ILE A 384 -1.35 -26.11 -23.14
CA ILE A 384 -1.85 -27.33 -22.53
C ILE A 384 -3.37 -27.26 -22.46
N CYS A 385 -4.01 -28.43 -22.37
CA CYS A 385 -5.43 -28.53 -22.07
C CYS A 385 -5.60 -29.43 -20.86
N ALA A 386 -5.54 -28.83 -19.68
CA ALA A 386 -5.70 -29.55 -18.44
C ALA A 386 -6.58 -28.75 -17.48
N HIS A 387 -7.01 -29.38 -16.39
CA HIS A 387 -7.71 -28.67 -15.34
C HIS A 387 -6.65 -28.11 -14.38
N PRO A 388 -6.58 -26.79 -14.12
CA PRO A 388 -5.45 -26.17 -13.41
C PRO A 388 -5.39 -26.47 -11.90
N LEU A 389 -6.45 -27.09 -11.35
CA LEU A 389 -6.56 -27.48 -9.93
C LEU A 389 -6.42 -26.30 -8.95
N LEU A 390 -6.84 -25.09 -9.35
CA LEU A 390 -6.72 -23.89 -8.52
C LEU A 390 -7.28 -24.08 -7.11
N ILE A 391 -6.46 -23.77 -6.12
CA ILE A 391 -6.89 -23.52 -4.74
C ILE A 391 -7.48 -22.12 -4.74
N ALA A 392 -8.77 -22.01 -4.41
CA ALA A 392 -9.50 -20.75 -4.45
C ALA A 392 -10.18 -20.46 -3.11
N ASN A 393 -10.00 -19.24 -2.59
CA ASN A 393 -10.81 -18.66 -1.52
C ASN A 393 -11.74 -17.58 -2.09
N THR A 394 -13.04 -17.83 -2.12
CA THR A 394 -14.01 -16.87 -2.68
C THR A 394 -14.05 -15.53 -1.93
N GLU A 395 -13.57 -15.49 -0.68
CA GLU A 395 -13.49 -14.25 0.11
C GLU A 395 -12.23 -13.44 -0.20
N ASP A 396 -11.15 -14.09 -0.63
CA ASP A 396 -9.86 -13.45 -0.89
C ASP A 396 -9.20 -13.99 -2.18
N PRO A 397 -9.49 -13.34 -3.33
CA PRO A 397 -8.90 -13.69 -4.62
C PRO A 397 -7.37 -13.56 -4.69
N SER A 398 -6.72 -12.87 -3.75
CA SER A 398 -5.25 -12.77 -3.72
C SER A 398 -4.57 -14.10 -3.37
N THR A 399 -5.32 -15.02 -2.74
CA THR A 399 -4.82 -16.34 -2.33
C THR A 399 -4.92 -17.40 -3.43
N TYR A 400 -5.47 -17.06 -4.60
CA TYR A 400 -5.68 -18.03 -5.66
C TYR A 400 -4.36 -18.58 -6.20
N MET A 401 -4.12 -19.87 -6.05
CA MET A 401 -2.85 -20.48 -6.41
C MET A 401 -3.01 -21.89 -6.95
N ILE A 402 -2.03 -22.37 -7.71
CA ILE A 402 -1.98 -23.77 -8.12
C ILE A 402 -1.30 -24.62 -7.02
N PRO A 403 -1.79 -25.84 -6.73
CA PRO A 403 -1.09 -26.80 -5.88
C PRO A 403 0.10 -27.42 -6.61
N GLU A 404 1.03 -28.04 -5.87
CA GLU A 404 2.18 -28.80 -6.41
C GLU A 404 1.77 -29.92 -7.40
N THR A 405 0.54 -30.42 -7.29
CA THR A 405 0.01 -31.47 -8.17
C THR A 405 -0.63 -30.92 -9.45
N SER A 406 -0.63 -29.61 -9.65
CA SER A 406 -1.26 -28.99 -10.82
C SER A 406 -0.50 -29.33 -12.09
N PRO A 407 -1.21 -29.62 -13.20
CA PRO A 407 -0.59 -29.80 -14.52
C PRO A 407 0.03 -28.51 -15.07
N CYS A 408 -0.22 -27.36 -14.44
CA CYS A 408 0.38 -26.08 -14.78
C CYS A 408 1.78 -25.90 -14.19
N VAL A 409 2.18 -26.73 -13.22
CA VAL A 409 3.52 -26.71 -12.62
C VAL A 409 4.55 -27.14 -13.66
N ASP A 410 5.65 -26.40 -13.79
CA ASP A 410 6.73 -26.67 -14.73
C ASP A 410 6.27 -26.82 -16.20
N ALA A 411 5.14 -26.21 -16.60
CA ALA A 411 4.51 -26.46 -17.90
C ALA A 411 4.66 -25.32 -18.91
N GLY A 412 5.13 -24.15 -18.48
CA GLY A 412 5.24 -22.95 -19.30
C GLY A 412 6.40 -22.98 -20.30
N ASN A 413 6.68 -21.81 -20.87
CA ASN A 413 7.71 -21.65 -21.88
C ASN A 413 9.08 -22.15 -21.38
N PRO A 414 9.75 -23.08 -22.10
CA PRO A 414 11.02 -23.66 -21.67
C PRO A 414 12.23 -22.73 -21.85
N ASP A 415 12.08 -21.57 -22.49
CA ASP A 415 13.20 -20.62 -22.64
C ASP A 415 13.59 -20.05 -21.27
N ALA A 416 14.90 -20.05 -21.00
CA ALA A 416 15.46 -19.70 -19.69
C ALA A 416 15.05 -18.31 -19.15
N GLN A 417 14.68 -17.37 -20.02
CA GLN A 417 14.21 -16.04 -19.60
C GLN A 417 12.86 -16.06 -18.88
N TYR A 418 12.07 -17.11 -19.07
CA TYR A 418 10.77 -17.27 -18.41
C TYR A 418 10.85 -18.11 -17.14
N ASN A 419 11.99 -18.75 -16.87
CA ASN A 419 12.15 -19.65 -15.74
C ASN A 419 11.72 -19.02 -14.41
N ASP A 420 11.22 -19.89 -13.54
CA ASP A 420 10.94 -19.57 -12.15
C ASP A 420 12.25 -19.29 -11.42
N VAL A 421 12.23 -18.25 -10.59
CA VAL A 421 13.42 -17.81 -9.82
C VAL A 421 13.21 -17.96 -8.31
N CYS A 422 11.96 -18.08 -7.85
CA CYS A 422 11.60 -18.05 -6.44
C CYS A 422 10.57 -19.12 -6.07
N PHE A 423 10.93 -19.96 -5.10
CA PHE A 423 10.10 -21.05 -4.58
C PHE A 423 10.01 -20.90 -3.06
N PRO A 424 8.91 -20.38 -2.47
CA PRO A 424 7.66 -19.91 -3.09
C PRO A 424 7.78 -18.53 -3.80
N PRO A 425 6.76 -18.10 -4.58
CA PRO A 425 5.46 -18.76 -4.79
C PRO A 425 5.38 -19.73 -5.96
N SER A 426 6.39 -19.79 -6.83
CA SER A 426 6.51 -20.84 -7.84
C SER A 426 6.62 -22.22 -7.18
N ARG A 427 6.38 -23.26 -7.98
CA ARG A 427 6.22 -24.66 -7.59
C ARG A 427 7.11 -25.53 -8.47
N GLY A 428 7.40 -26.75 -8.04
CA GLY A 428 8.20 -27.68 -8.85
C GLY A 428 9.67 -27.25 -9.02
N THR A 429 10.11 -27.09 -10.26
CA THR A 429 11.51 -26.85 -10.65
C THR A 429 11.68 -25.50 -11.33
N GLU A 430 12.87 -25.21 -11.89
CA GLU A 430 13.18 -23.93 -12.54
C GLU A 430 12.31 -23.62 -13.78
N ARG A 431 11.61 -24.61 -14.36
CA ARG A 431 10.81 -24.36 -15.56
C ARG A 431 9.56 -23.59 -15.17
N ASN A 432 9.28 -22.51 -15.90
CA ASN A 432 8.16 -21.62 -15.64
C ASN A 432 6.82 -22.33 -15.36
N ASP A 433 6.19 -22.03 -14.23
CA ASP A 433 4.81 -22.34 -13.94
C ASP A 433 3.84 -21.50 -14.81
N ILE A 434 2.83 -22.14 -15.38
CA ILE A 434 1.75 -21.42 -16.07
C ILE A 434 0.87 -20.74 -15.02
N GLY A 435 0.64 -19.43 -15.15
CA GLY A 435 -0.24 -18.63 -14.30
C GLY A 435 0.48 -17.55 -13.48
N ALA A 436 -0.29 -16.88 -12.61
CA ALA A 436 0.12 -15.72 -11.81
C ALA A 436 1.41 -15.91 -11.01
N HIS A 437 1.68 -17.14 -10.58
CA HIS A 437 2.77 -17.47 -9.66
C HIS A 437 4.04 -17.96 -10.34
N GLY A 438 4.10 -17.96 -11.68
CA GLY A 438 5.27 -18.41 -12.42
C GLY A 438 6.17 -17.29 -12.93
N GLY A 439 7.39 -17.64 -13.27
CA GLY A 439 8.42 -16.80 -13.85
C GLY A 439 9.12 -15.87 -12.86
N ALA A 440 10.24 -15.29 -13.29
CA ALA A 440 11.06 -14.40 -12.47
C ALA A 440 10.32 -13.17 -11.90
N GLY A 441 9.23 -12.76 -12.56
CA GLY A 441 8.49 -11.55 -12.24
C GLY A 441 7.69 -11.62 -10.93
N ILE A 442 7.47 -12.79 -10.32
CA ILE A 442 6.66 -12.92 -9.09
C ILE A 442 7.45 -12.76 -7.80
N CYS A 443 8.78 -12.81 -7.83
CA CYS A 443 9.57 -12.91 -6.61
C CYS A 443 9.25 -11.78 -5.63
N PRO A 444 9.03 -12.08 -4.32
CA PRO A 444 8.63 -11.06 -3.37
C PRO A 444 9.59 -9.88 -3.42
N ASP A 445 9.06 -8.65 -3.38
CA ASP A 445 9.87 -7.45 -3.20
C ASP A 445 10.40 -7.48 -1.75
N ILE A 446 11.44 -8.27 -1.49
CA ILE A 446 12.03 -8.34 -0.16
C ILE A 446 12.72 -6.98 0.08
N PRO A 447 12.29 -6.18 1.08
CA PRO A 447 12.85 -4.85 1.29
C PRO A 447 14.36 -4.89 1.42
N ILE A 448 15.04 -3.90 0.83
CA ILE A 448 16.46 -3.70 1.09
C ILE A 448 16.57 -3.18 2.52
N LEU A 449 17.05 -4.04 3.41
CA LEU A 449 17.21 -3.73 4.83
C LEU A 449 18.69 -3.56 5.10
N LEU A 450 19.10 -2.38 5.56
CA LEU A 450 20.45 -2.09 6.02
C LEU A 450 20.40 -1.72 7.50
N LYS A 451 21.21 -2.39 8.31
CA LYS A 451 21.33 -2.14 9.75
C LYS A 451 22.81 -2.08 10.13
N ALA A 452 23.24 -0.97 10.72
CA ALA A 452 24.56 -0.89 11.35
C ALA A 452 24.54 -1.58 12.72
N SER A 453 25.69 -2.10 13.14
CA SER A 453 25.93 -2.50 14.51
C SER A 453 27.35 -2.16 14.90
N ALA A 454 27.52 -1.13 15.75
CA ALA A 454 28.80 -0.65 16.25
C ALA A 454 29.40 -1.60 17.32
N GLY A 455 28.56 -2.48 17.88
CA GLY A 455 28.92 -3.41 18.93
C GLY A 455 28.61 -2.87 20.33
N PRO A 456 28.91 -3.63 21.39
CA PRO A 456 28.68 -3.18 22.76
C PRO A 456 29.67 -2.08 23.17
N ASP A 457 29.27 -1.27 24.16
CA ASP A 457 30.13 -0.32 24.86
C ASP A 457 31.41 -0.98 25.38
N LYS A 458 32.52 -0.23 25.39
CA LYS A 458 33.85 -0.73 25.79
C LYS A 458 34.53 0.18 26.80
N ILE A 459 35.32 -0.43 27.67
CA ILE A 459 36.26 0.26 28.56
C ILE A 459 37.65 -0.33 28.33
N ILE A 460 38.63 0.51 28.03
CA ILE A 460 40.03 0.10 27.84
C ILE A 460 40.95 0.91 28.76
N CYS A 461 42.21 0.48 28.85
CA CYS A 461 43.19 1.10 29.72
C CYS A 461 44.51 1.39 29.00
N ASN A 462 44.89 2.66 28.91
CA ASN A 462 46.05 3.07 28.11
C ASN A 462 47.40 2.52 28.61
N THR A 463 47.51 2.18 29.90
CA THR A 463 48.73 1.59 30.48
C THR A 463 48.88 0.09 30.21
N ILE A 464 47.81 -0.59 29.79
CA ILE A 464 47.78 -2.05 29.55
C ILE A 464 47.57 -2.35 28.06
N CYS A 465 46.77 -1.54 27.37
CA CYS A 465 46.48 -1.65 25.94
C CYS A 465 46.12 -0.27 25.40
N ASP A 466 46.98 0.30 24.56
CA ASP A 466 46.80 1.61 23.91
C ASP A 466 45.94 1.54 22.63
N LYS A 467 45.23 0.42 22.45
CA LYS A 467 44.46 0.09 21.24
C LYS A 467 43.11 -0.52 21.55
N VAL A 468 42.15 -0.29 20.65
CA VAL A 468 40.85 -0.96 20.65
C VAL A 468 40.55 -1.49 19.25
N VAL A 469 39.97 -2.69 19.18
CA VAL A 469 39.39 -3.22 17.94
C VAL A 469 37.90 -2.88 17.95
N LEU A 470 37.42 -2.13 16.95
CA LEU A 470 35.99 -1.93 16.72
C LEU A 470 35.46 -3.10 15.87
N ASP A 471 34.17 -3.45 16.01
CA ASP A 471 33.64 -4.66 15.39
C ASP A 471 32.25 -4.42 14.78
N GLY A 472 32.24 -4.11 13.49
CA GLY A 472 31.04 -3.90 12.70
C GLY A 472 30.44 -5.17 12.11
N ARG A 473 30.97 -6.37 12.39
CA ARG A 473 30.58 -7.63 11.71
C ARG A 473 29.11 -8.01 11.90
N LYS A 474 28.43 -7.48 12.92
CA LYS A 474 26.99 -7.68 13.15
C LYS A 474 26.10 -6.75 12.32
N SER A 475 26.70 -5.81 11.58
CA SER A 475 25.97 -5.01 10.60
C SER A 475 25.43 -5.94 9.51
N TYR A 476 24.23 -5.64 9.04
CA TYR A 476 23.44 -6.55 8.20
C TYR A 476 22.84 -5.81 7.02
N ALA A 477 22.99 -6.41 5.83
CA ALA A 477 22.33 -5.99 4.61
C ALA A 477 21.50 -7.16 4.05
N ARG A 478 20.24 -6.90 3.71
CA ARG A 478 19.35 -7.82 2.97
C ARG A 478 19.15 -7.27 1.57
N ASN A 479 19.27 -8.13 0.55
CA ASN A 479 19.15 -7.77 -0.88
C ASN A 479 20.01 -6.58 -1.31
N SER A 480 21.12 -6.41 -0.61
CA SER A 480 22.20 -5.48 -0.88
C SER A 480 23.44 -6.03 -0.20
N GLU A 481 24.60 -5.50 -0.55
CA GLU A 481 25.87 -5.85 0.07
C GLU A 481 26.43 -4.61 0.78
N ILE A 482 26.94 -4.76 2.00
CA ILE A 482 27.65 -3.66 2.68
C ILE A 482 29.00 -3.47 1.98
N VAL A 483 29.19 -2.29 1.39
CA VAL A 483 30.41 -1.94 0.63
C VAL A 483 31.35 -1.02 1.40
N SER A 484 30.86 -0.27 2.40
CA SER A 484 31.70 0.56 3.28
C SER A 484 31.31 0.47 4.75
N TYR A 485 32.31 0.69 5.60
CA TYR A 485 32.20 0.87 7.04
C TYR A 485 33.05 2.08 7.40
N ASP A 486 32.42 3.10 7.96
CA ASP A 486 33.03 4.38 8.30
C ASP A 486 32.78 4.65 9.80
N TRP A 487 33.86 4.85 10.55
CA TRP A 487 33.84 5.04 11.99
C TRP A 487 34.29 6.45 12.33
N VAL A 488 33.51 7.13 13.19
CA VAL A 488 33.86 8.41 13.79
C VAL A 488 33.90 8.23 15.30
N LEU A 489 34.99 8.65 15.93
CA LEU A 489 35.16 8.62 17.37
C LEU A 489 35.28 10.08 17.84
N ASP A 490 34.20 10.59 18.41
CA ASP A 490 34.07 11.94 18.93
C ASP A 490 34.47 11.95 20.41
N HIS A 491 35.51 12.70 20.76
CA HIS A 491 36.04 12.77 22.13
C HIS A 491 35.53 14.04 22.83
N GLU A 492 35.50 14.03 24.16
CA GLU A 492 35.17 15.23 24.95
C GLU A 492 36.17 16.41 24.81
N ASP A 493 37.29 16.17 24.14
CA ASP A 493 38.28 17.17 23.68
C ASP A 493 38.54 16.90 22.20
N ASP A 494 38.01 17.75 21.32
CA ASP A 494 38.07 17.64 19.85
C ASP A 494 39.49 17.41 19.31
N LEU A 495 40.54 17.81 20.04
CA LEU A 495 41.93 17.54 19.64
C LEU A 495 42.27 16.04 19.62
N CYS A 496 41.45 15.21 20.27
CA CYS A 496 41.61 13.77 20.42
C CYS A 496 40.70 12.94 19.51
N ASP A 497 39.89 13.57 18.66
CA ASP A 497 38.99 12.90 17.71
C ASP A 497 39.74 11.97 16.76
N LYS A 498 39.07 10.88 16.39
CA LYS A 498 39.61 9.90 15.43
C LYS A 498 38.54 9.53 14.40
N SER A 499 39.00 9.07 13.26
CA SER A 499 38.18 8.38 12.28
C SER A 499 38.90 7.14 11.75
N SER A 500 38.12 6.18 11.27
CA SER A 500 38.66 4.97 10.67
C SER A 500 37.66 4.36 9.69
N SER A 501 38.11 3.37 8.93
CA SER A 501 37.24 2.64 8.01
C SER A 501 37.57 1.15 8.02
N GLY A 502 36.61 0.36 7.55
CA GLY A 502 36.69 -1.10 7.51
C GLY A 502 35.82 -1.79 8.56
N GLN A 503 35.58 -3.08 8.35
CA GLN A 503 34.63 -3.85 9.16
C GLN A 503 35.12 -4.09 10.60
N THR A 504 36.43 -4.23 10.81
CA THR A 504 37.04 -4.43 12.13
C THR A 504 38.33 -3.63 12.31
N PRO A 505 38.28 -2.28 12.35
CA PRO A 505 39.49 -1.47 12.44
C PRO A 505 40.09 -1.54 13.85
N THR A 506 41.42 -1.41 13.92
CA THR A 506 42.14 -1.23 15.18
C THR A 506 42.54 0.22 15.33
N ILE A 507 42.03 0.90 16.37
CA ILE A 507 42.35 2.28 16.69
C ILE A 507 43.44 2.27 17.77
N ALA A 508 44.45 3.12 17.60
CA ALA A 508 45.59 3.24 18.52
C ALA A 508 45.82 4.69 18.92
N ASN A 509 46.62 4.92 19.96
CA ASN A 509 46.95 6.26 20.47
C ASN A 509 45.69 7.05 20.87
N LEU A 510 44.80 6.41 21.60
CA LEU A 510 43.60 7.04 22.16
C LEU A 510 43.97 7.92 23.35
N CYS A 511 43.35 9.09 23.46
CA CYS A 511 43.43 9.91 24.66
C CYS A 511 42.64 9.24 25.79
N SER A 512 43.01 9.48 27.04
CA SER A 512 42.16 9.11 28.16
C SER A 512 40.93 10.01 28.20
N GLY A 513 39.76 9.45 28.42
CA GLY A 513 38.49 10.17 28.42
C GLY A 513 37.36 9.37 27.78
N ASN A 514 36.24 10.04 27.54
CA ASN A 514 35.04 9.46 26.94
C ASN A 514 35.00 9.71 25.43
N TYR A 515 34.71 8.65 24.68
CA TYR A 515 34.43 8.71 23.25
C TYR A 515 32.98 8.28 22.96
N TYR A 516 32.30 9.03 22.10
CA TYR A 516 31.09 8.61 21.40
C TYR A 516 31.48 8.10 20.02
N VAL A 517 31.29 6.80 19.79
CA VAL A 517 31.76 6.14 18.57
C VAL A 517 30.56 5.80 17.69
N MET A 518 30.48 6.45 16.53
CA MET A 518 29.44 6.21 15.54
C MET A 518 30.00 5.36 14.40
N LEU A 519 29.30 4.26 14.09
CA LEU A 519 29.48 3.49 12.86
C LEU A 519 28.45 3.95 11.83
N THR A 520 28.90 4.25 10.61
CA THR A 520 28.06 4.35 9.41
C THR A 520 28.42 3.20 8.47
N VAL A 521 27.42 2.45 8.00
CA VAL A 521 27.61 1.46 6.94
C VAL A 521 26.89 1.93 5.68
N THR A 522 27.49 1.68 4.51
CA THR A 522 26.90 1.97 3.20
C THR A 522 26.77 0.69 2.39
N ASN A 523 25.64 0.50 1.70
CA ASN A 523 25.46 -0.66 0.81
C ASN A 523 25.68 -0.33 -0.68
N ASP A 524 25.69 -1.36 -1.53
CA ASP A 524 25.83 -1.28 -2.98
C ASP A 524 24.67 -0.55 -3.70
N LYS A 525 23.71 -0.03 -2.95
CA LYS A 525 22.56 0.77 -3.40
C LYS A 525 22.59 2.20 -2.84
N ASP A 526 23.74 2.62 -2.32
CA ASP A 526 23.99 3.95 -1.75
C ASP A 526 23.10 4.29 -0.53
N GLN A 527 22.49 3.29 0.12
CA GLN A 527 21.79 3.49 1.39
C GLN A 527 22.80 3.46 2.54
N THR A 528 22.52 4.23 3.58
CA THR A 528 23.32 4.28 4.81
C THR A 528 22.51 3.91 6.03
N ALA A 529 23.17 3.33 7.02
CA ALA A 529 22.62 3.10 8.36
C ALA A 529 23.69 3.41 9.41
N THR A 530 23.26 3.86 10.59
CA THR A 530 24.15 4.22 11.70
C THR A 530 23.83 3.47 12.98
N ASP A 531 24.85 3.28 13.81
CA ASP A 531 24.74 2.76 15.18
C ASP A 531 25.86 3.34 16.04
N ASP A 532 25.58 3.55 17.33
CA ASP A 532 26.48 4.22 18.27
C ASP A 532 26.91 3.28 19.39
N MET A 533 28.15 3.44 19.88
CA MET A 533 28.64 2.83 21.11
C MET A 533 29.47 3.83 21.93
N LYS A 534 29.60 3.60 23.24
CA LYS A 534 30.50 4.35 24.11
C LYS A 534 31.83 3.64 24.29
N LEU A 535 32.92 4.39 24.21
CA LEU A 535 34.27 3.92 24.54
C LEU A 535 34.86 4.79 25.64
N ILE A 536 35.20 4.19 26.78
CA ILE A 536 35.88 4.87 27.89
C ILE A 536 37.34 4.43 27.92
N VAL A 537 38.26 5.39 27.91
CA VAL A 537 39.70 5.13 27.94
C VAL A 537 40.27 5.63 29.25
N LEU A 538 40.70 4.71 30.10
CA LEU A 538 41.26 5.04 31.42
C LEU A 538 42.77 5.32 31.32
N GLU A 539 43.23 6.36 32.02
CA GLU A 539 44.65 6.75 32.06
C GLU A 539 45.52 5.72 32.80
N THR A 540 45.03 5.20 33.93
CA THR A 540 45.70 4.14 34.71
C THR A 540 44.68 3.11 35.18
N CYS A 541 45.09 1.85 35.23
CA CYS A 541 44.31 0.78 35.84
C CYS A 541 45.15 0.10 36.90
N ASN A 542 44.51 -0.22 38.02
CA ASN A 542 45.12 -1.08 39.02
C ASN A 542 45.08 -2.52 38.47
N PRO A 543 46.20 -3.25 38.38
CA PRO A 543 46.26 -4.56 37.69
C PRO A 543 45.54 -5.70 38.44
N CYS A 544 44.68 -5.42 39.43
CA CYS A 544 43.99 -6.43 40.24
C CYS A 544 42.48 -6.54 39.99
N SER A 545 41.90 -5.81 39.03
CA SER A 545 40.43 -5.72 38.89
C SER A 545 39.86 -6.15 37.54
N ILE A 546 40.65 -6.74 36.63
CA ILE A 546 40.19 -7.04 35.26
C ILE A 546 40.40 -8.51 34.85
N MET A 547 40.73 -9.40 35.78
CA MET A 547 40.64 -10.85 35.55
C MET A 547 40.15 -11.55 36.81
N GLN A 548 38.83 -11.64 36.96
CA GLN A 548 38.12 -12.80 37.50
C GLN A 548 36.63 -12.44 37.57
N GLY A 549 35.90 -12.80 36.51
CA GLY A 549 34.43 -12.93 36.57
C GLY A 549 33.99 -14.28 37.13
N ASP A 550 34.96 -15.08 37.58
CA ASP A 550 34.84 -16.36 38.27
C ASP A 550 35.16 -16.09 39.75
N PHE A 551 34.12 -15.88 40.55
CA PHE A 551 34.19 -15.46 41.95
C PHE A 551 34.19 -16.64 42.91
N ASP A 552 33.84 -17.84 42.45
CA ASP A 552 33.90 -19.07 43.25
C ASP A 552 35.10 -19.98 42.89
N SER A 553 35.86 -19.61 41.86
CA SER A 553 37.09 -20.23 41.38
C SER A 553 36.93 -21.62 40.76
N ASP A 554 35.76 -21.92 40.17
CA ASP A 554 35.51 -23.19 39.49
C ASP A 554 35.86 -23.17 37.99
N GLY A 555 36.13 -21.99 37.44
CA GLY A 555 36.64 -21.78 36.09
C GLY A 555 35.59 -21.50 35.02
N ASP A 556 34.32 -21.27 35.37
CA ASP A 556 33.34 -20.71 34.46
C ASP A 556 32.73 -19.37 34.96
N VAL A 557 31.60 -18.94 34.37
CA VAL A 557 30.89 -17.72 34.79
C VAL A 557 29.40 -18.05 34.76
N ASP A 558 28.82 -18.33 35.93
CA ASP A 558 27.45 -18.83 36.03
C ASP A 558 26.60 -18.14 37.14
N GLY A 559 25.48 -18.75 37.51
CA GLY A 559 24.54 -18.18 38.47
C GLY A 559 25.04 -18.12 39.92
N ASP A 560 26.05 -18.91 40.29
CA ASP A 560 26.58 -18.95 41.65
C ASP A 560 27.64 -17.84 41.90
N ASP A 561 28.32 -17.37 40.86
CA ASP A 561 29.17 -16.16 40.89
C ASP A 561 28.39 -14.90 41.31
N LEU A 562 27.18 -14.76 40.76
CA LEU A 562 26.25 -13.67 41.09
C LEU A 562 25.78 -13.73 42.55
N ARG A 563 25.68 -14.93 43.12
CA ARG A 563 25.30 -15.13 44.53
C ARG A 563 26.40 -14.69 45.48
N ILE A 564 27.66 -15.02 45.21
CA ILE A 564 28.81 -14.59 46.01
C ILE A 564 28.99 -13.08 45.93
N PHE A 565 28.82 -12.50 44.73
CA PHE A 565 28.81 -11.05 44.55
C PHE A 565 27.71 -10.36 45.39
N SER A 566 26.49 -10.89 45.38
CA SER A 566 25.36 -10.34 46.18
C SER A 566 25.57 -10.44 47.70
N GLY A 567 26.26 -11.49 48.17
CA GLY A 567 26.55 -11.72 49.58
C GLY A 567 27.67 -10.84 50.15
N HIS A 568 28.64 -10.42 49.31
CA HIS A 568 29.75 -9.56 49.72
C HIS A 568 29.42 -8.07 49.71
N TYR A 569 28.48 -7.63 48.86
CA TYR A 569 28.18 -6.21 48.64
C TYR A 569 26.80 -5.74 49.11
N GLY A 570 25.92 -6.63 49.56
CA GLY A 570 24.66 -6.28 50.23
C GLY A 570 23.51 -5.92 49.27
N ILE A 571 22.35 -6.54 49.48
CA ILE A 571 21.20 -6.61 48.56
C ILE A 571 20.25 -5.39 48.67
N ASN A 572 20.75 -4.18 48.96
CA ASN A 572 19.85 -3.04 49.23
C ASN A 572 19.70 -2.00 48.12
N ASP A 573 20.46 -2.06 47.01
CA ASP A 573 20.37 -1.04 45.95
C ASP A 573 19.91 -1.54 44.57
N ILE A 574 19.32 -2.74 44.48
CA ILE A 574 18.64 -3.19 43.26
C ILE A 574 17.16 -3.39 43.55
N LEU A 575 16.42 -2.27 43.58
CA LEU A 575 14.99 -2.29 43.30
C LEU A 575 14.84 -2.46 41.78
N ILE A 576 14.36 -3.63 41.39
CA ILE A 576 13.78 -3.87 40.07
C ILE A 576 12.39 -3.20 40.04
N PRO A 577 12.08 -2.32 39.08
CA PRO A 577 10.71 -2.16 38.60
C PRO A 577 10.49 -3.10 37.41
N HIS A 578 9.33 -3.74 37.44
CA HIS A 578 8.73 -4.57 36.40
C HIS A 578 8.66 -3.90 35.03
#